data_AF-A0A085LLZ5-F1
#
_entry.id   AF-A0A085LLZ5-F1
#
_cell.length_a   1.000
_cell.length_b   1.000
_cell.length_c   1.000
_cell.angle_alpha   90.00
_cell.angle_beta   90.00
_cell.angle_gamma   90.00
#
_symmetry.space_group_name_H-M   'P 1'
#
loop_
_entity.id
_entity.type
_entity.pdbx_description
1 polymer ?
#
loop_
_entity_poly.entity_id
_entity_poly.type
_entity_poly.pdbx_seq_one_letter_code
_entity_poly.pdbx_strand_id
1 'polypeptide(L)'
;MKGAALEAVTGLSLTSTKYAVAVDLLKNCFGRPKAIIQNHSAALLELQASAERLRHLHDELIWHVTALCAVGKDPARQMTAAEVLLAIFKLKMPYFLRKKWENEVLTGKEEVTLDSFFEFLRTQVEVEESVKGRTVGSHQKPFNLLQPKHITSRERFETW
;
A
#
# COMPACT_ATOMS: atom_id res chain seq x y z
N MET A 1 -26.11 13.31 -1.94
CA MET A 1 -25.13 12.35 -2.48
C MET A 1 -24.56 12.86 -3.80
N LYS A 2 -23.32 12.52 -4.12
CA LYS A 2 -22.64 12.83 -5.40
C LYS A 2 -21.79 11.62 -5.80
N GLY A 3 -21.37 11.53 -7.07
CA GLY A 3 -20.43 10.51 -7.56
C GLY A 3 -20.96 9.07 -7.47
N ALA A 4 -20.06 8.10 -7.28
CA ALA A 4 -20.36 6.66 -7.29
C ALA A 4 -21.47 6.24 -6.31
N ALA A 5 -21.61 6.95 -5.18
CA ALA A 5 -22.69 6.70 -4.24
C ALA A 5 -24.05 7.04 -4.87
N LEU A 6 -24.15 8.18 -5.58
CA LEU A 6 -25.35 8.58 -6.32
C LEU A 6 -25.67 7.55 -7.42
N GLU A 7 -24.68 7.18 -8.22
CA GLU A 7 -24.82 6.15 -9.27
C GLU A 7 -25.42 4.86 -8.72
N ALA A 8 -24.91 4.37 -7.58
CA ALA A 8 -25.40 3.14 -6.95
C ALA A 8 -26.91 3.19 -6.65
N VAL A 9 -27.47 4.35 -6.27
CA VAL A 9 -28.88 4.46 -5.87
C VAL A 9 -29.79 5.07 -6.93
N THR A 10 -29.25 5.54 -8.07
CA THR A 10 -30.04 6.23 -9.12
C THR A 10 -31.14 5.39 -9.75
N GLY A 11 -30.98 4.06 -9.79
CA GLY A 11 -32.01 3.13 -10.28
C GLY A 11 -33.16 2.88 -9.30
N LEU A 12 -33.12 3.44 -8.09
CA LEU A 12 -34.16 3.28 -7.08
C LEU A 12 -35.15 4.45 -7.17
N SER A 13 -36.44 4.15 -7.32
CA SER A 13 -37.50 5.17 -7.20
C SER A 13 -37.50 5.78 -5.80
N LEU A 14 -37.66 7.11 -5.67
CA LEU A 14 -37.82 7.81 -4.38
C LEU A 14 -39.18 7.47 -3.73
N THR A 15 -39.30 6.27 -3.18
CA THR A 15 -40.43 5.87 -2.34
C THR A 15 -39.93 5.42 -0.97
N SER A 16 -40.72 5.66 0.08
CA SER A 16 -40.37 5.34 1.46
C SER A 16 -39.86 3.89 1.64
N THR A 17 -40.48 2.96 0.92
CA THR A 17 -40.17 1.52 0.94
C THR A 17 -38.80 1.17 0.33
N LYS A 18 -38.18 2.07 -0.45
CA LYS A 18 -36.91 1.82 -1.14
C LYS A 18 -35.70 2.42 -0.42
N TYR A 19 -35.90 3.21 0.63
CA TYR A 19 -34.77 3.75 1.43
C TYR A 19 -33.97 2.64 2.12
N ALA A 20 -34.62 1.61 2.66
CA ALA A 20 -33.93 0.48 3.26
C ALA A 20 -33.02 -0.21 2.23
N VAL A 21 -33.54 -0.45 1.02
CA VAL A 21 -32.78 -1.03 -0.10
C VAL A 21 -31.60 -0.14 -0.49
N ALA A 22 -31.80 1.19 -0.55
CA ALA A 22 -30.71 2.12 -0.84
C ALA A 22 -29.62 2.12 0.24
N VAL A 23 -30.01 2.09 1.51
CA VAL A 23 -29.07 2.02 2.64
C VAL A 23 -28.28 0.71 2.62
N ASP A 24 -28.94 -0.42 2.39
CA ASP A 24 -28.26 -1.72 2.31
C ASP A 24 -27.32 -1.80 1.12
N LEU A 25 -27.72 -1.26 -0.03
CA LEU A 25 -26.86 -1.17 -1.19
C LEU A 25 -25.61 -0.32 -0.91
N LEU A 26 -25.78 0.83 -0.27
CA LEU A 26 -24.65 1.68 0.13
C LEU A 26 -23.76 0.99 1.15
N LYS A 27 -24.32 0.27 2.13
CA LYS A 27 -23.54 -0.52 3.08
C LYS A 27 -22.78 -1.66 2.38
N ASN A 28 -23.38 -2.33 1.40
CA ASN A 28 -22.72 -3.42 0.68
C ASN A 28 -21.59 -2.89 -0.23
N CYS A 29 -21.78 -1.75 -0.86
CA CYS A 29 -20.76 -1.15 -1.73
C CYS A 29 -19.63 -0.49 -0.93
N PHE A 30 -19.96 0.22 0.16
CA PHE A 30 -19.05 1.15 0.84
C PHE A 30 -18.81 0.82 2.33
N GLY A 31 -19.56 -0.10 2.93
CA GLY A 31 -19.44 -0.52 4.32
C GLY A 31 -18.22 -1.40 4.55
N ARG A 32 -17.04 -0.80 4.50
CA ARG A 32 -15.74 -1.44 4.71
C ARG A 32 -15.14 -0.94 6.03
N PRO A 33 -15.62 -1.39 7.20
CA PRO A 33 -15.23 -0.80 8.49
C PRO A 33 -13.71 -0.83 8.72
N LYS A 34 -13.02 -1.92 8.35
CA LYS A 34 -11.55 -2.01 8.45
C LYS A 34 -10.84 -0.92 7.62
N ALA A 35 -11.29 -0.69 6.39
CA ALA A 35 -10.72 0.33 5.51
C ALA A 35 -11.05 1.76 6.02
N ILE A 36 -12.25 1.97 6.56
CA ILE A 36 -12.65 3.24 7.17
C ILE A 36 -11.73 3.55 8.36
N ILE A 37 -11.60 2.61 9.31
CA ILE A 37 -10.72 2.74 10.48
C ILE A 37 -9.30 3.09 10.02
N GLN A 38 -8.74 2.32 9.10
CA GLN A 38 -7.40 2.54 8.60
C GLN A 38 -7.22 3.92 7.95
N ASN A 39 -8.14 4.34 7.09
CA ASN A 39 -8.03 5.61 6.36
C ASN A 39 -8.10 6.80 7.31
N HIS A 40 -9.02 6.79 8.28
CA HIS A 40 -9.11 7.88 9.27
C HIS A 40 -7.91 7.87 10.22
N SER A 41 -7.41 6.70 10.64
CA SER A 41 -6.18 6.61 11.45
C SER A 41 -4.96 7.13 10.69
N ALA A 42 -4.80 6.76 9.41
CA ALA A 42 -3.72 7.25 8.56
C ALA A 42 -3.78 8.77 8.38
N ALA A 43 -4.96 9.31 8.07
CA ALA A 43 -5.14 10.74 7.88
C ALA A 43 -4.82 11.55 9.15
N LEU A 44 -5.20 11.05 10.33
CA LEU A 44 -4.81 11.67 11.60
C LEU A 44 -3.29 11.71 11.81
N LEU A 45 -2.57 10.67 11.39
CA LEU A 45 -1.12 10.57 11.52
C LEU A 45 -0.36 11.45 10.50
N GLU A 46 -0.97 11.72 9.35
CA GLU A 46 -0.38 12.53 8.27
C GLU A 46 -0.75 14.02 8.36
N LEU A 47 -1.76 14.36 9.18
CA LEU A 47 -2.30 15.72 9.32
C LEU A 47 -1.19 16.73 9.67
N GLN A 48 -1.07 17.77 8.87
CA GLN A 48 -0.09 18.83 9.09
C GLN A 48 -0.75 20.02 9.78
N ALA A 49 -0.24 20.38 10.95
CA ALA A 49 -0.72 21.55 11.68
C ALA A 49 -0.24 22.85 11.02
N SER A 50 -1.13 23.84 10.91
CA SER A 50 -0.80 25.19 10.46
C SER A 50 -1.59 26.18 11.29
N ALA A 51 -0.89 27.14 11.92
CA ALA A 51 -1.50 28.16 12.76
C ALA A 51 -2.49 29.04 11.98
N GLU A 52 -2.22 29.28 10.70
CA GLU A 52 -3.08 30.05 9.79
C GLU A 52 -4.37 29.33 9.41
N ARG A 53 -4.43 28.00 9.62
CA ARG A 53 -5.58 27.15 9.28
C ARG A 53 -6.11 26.39 10.49
N LEU A 54 -6.07 27.01 11.67
CA LEU A 54 -6.44 26.34 12.93
C LEU A 54 -7.87 25.80 12.93
N ARG A 55 -8.83 26.55 12.36
CA ARG A 55 -10.23 26.08 12.25
C ARG A 55 -10.33 24.84 11.38
N HIS A 56 -9.67 24.83 10.23
CA HIS A 56 -9.68 23.68 9.34
C HIS A 56 -9.01 22.46 10.00
N LEU A 57 -7.87 22.65 10.67
CA LEU A 57 -7.22 21.59 11.44
C LEU A 57 -8.15 21.01 12.52
N HIS A 58 -8.81 21.88 13.27
CA HIS A 58 -9.79 21.49 14.28
C HIS A 58 -10.94 20.67 13.69
N ASP A 59 -11.51 21.13 12.58
CA ASP A 59 -12.65 20.47 11.94
C ASP A 59 -12.24 19.09 11.38
N GLU A 60 -11.05 18.97 10.78
CA GLU A 60 -10.51 17.68 10.32
C GLU A 60 -10.27 16.71 11.50
N LEU A 61 -9.68 17.18 12.59
CA LEU A 61 -9.46 16.35 13.80
C LEU A 61 -10.79 15.82 14.35
N ILE A 62 -11.79 16.70 14.51
CA ILE A 62 -13.12 16.31 14.98
C ILE A 62 -13.76 15.32 13.99
N TRP A 63 -13.67 15.59 12.69
CA TRP A 63 -14.24 14.74 11.66
C TRP A 63 -13.67 13.32 11.71
N HIS A 64 -12.34 13.17 11.71
CA HIS A 64 -11.70 11.86 11.75
C HIS A 64 -12.02 11.10 13.04
N VAL A 65 -11.98 11.75 14.20
CA VAL A 65 -12.31 11.12 15.49
C VAL A 65 -13.78 10.70 15.54
N THR A 66 -14.69 11.55 15.08
CA THR A 66 -16.13 11.25 15.07
C THR A 66 -16.45 10.09 14.13
N ALA A 67 -15.80 10.03 12.96
CA ALA A 67 -15.96 8.92 12.03
C ALA A 67 -15.47 7.59 12.62
N LEU A 68 -14.34 7.60 13.34
CA LEU A 68 -13.83 6.43 14.06
C LEU A 68 -14.81 5.96 15.16
N CYS A 69 -15.36 6.89 15.93
CA CYS A 69 -16.41 6.57 16.91
C CYS A 69 -17.66 5.97 16.24
N ALA A 70 -18.08 6.49 15.09
CA ALA A 70 -19.26 6.01 14.36
C ALA A 70 -19.13 4.57 13.86
N VAL A 71 -17.90 4.09 13.63
CA VAL A 71 -17.62 2.69 13.26
C VAL A 71 -17.25 1.81 14.46
N GLY A 72 -17.49 2.29 15.70
CA GLY A 72 -17.24 1.54 16.92
C GLY A 72 -15.75 1.41 17.23
N LYS A 73 -14.95 2.41 16.85
CA LYS A 73 -13.52 2.46 17.11
C LYS A 73 -13.07 3.76 17.77
N ASP A 74 -13.65 4.05 18.93
CA ASP A 74 -13.30 5.22 19.76
C ASP A 74 -11.78 5.24 20.05
N PRO A 75 -11.03 6.26 19.59
CA PRO A 75 -9.60 6.38 19.86
C PRO A 75 -9.24 6.41 21.34
N ALA A 76 -10.13 6.90 22.21
CA ALA A 76 -9.86 7.04 23.64
C ALA A 76 -10.14 5.77 24.45
N ARG A 77 -10.88 4.81 23.89
CA ARG A 77 -11.39 3.64 24.65
C ARG A 77 -11.19 2.29 23.97
N GLN A 78 -11.27 2.25 22.65
CA GLN A 78 -11.35 1.01 21.88
C GLN A 78 -10.16 0.81 20.94
N MET A 79 -9.48 1.89 20.56
CA MET A 79 -8.29 1.82 19.72
C MET A 79 -7.10 1.26 20.51
N THR A 80 -6.47 0.22 19.99
CA THR A 80 -5.29 -0.38 20.60
C THR A 80 -4.01 0.24 20.07
N ALA A 81 -2.93 0.18 20.86
CA ALA A 81 -1.61 0.59 20.40
C ALA A 81 -1.14 -0.23 19.18
N ALA A 82 -1.51 -1.52 19.10
CA ALA A 82 -1.19 -2.38 17.97
C ALA A 82 -1.78 -1.86 16.66
N GLU A 83 -3.03 -1.40 16.66
CA GLU A 83 -3.69 -0.85 15.46
C GLU A 83 -3.06 0.46 15.01
N VAL A 84 -2.69 1.33 15.96
CA VAL A 84 -1.97 2.58 15.66
C VAL A 84 -0.59 2.27 15.05
N LEU A 85 0.15 1.31 15.63
CA LEU A 85 1.45 0.88 15.10
C LEU A 85 1.32 0.29 13.70
N LEU A 86 0.32 -0.56 13.45
CA LEU A 86 0.05 -1.10 12.11
C LEU A 86 -0.23 0.02 11.12
N ALA A 87 -1.03 1.03 11.49
CA ALA A 87 -1.27 2.19 10.63
C ALA A 87 0.03 2.93 10.31
N ILE A 88 0.87 3.21 11.33
CA ILE A 88 2.18 3.85 11.15
C ILE A 88 3.09 3.02 10.24
N PHE A 89 3.21 1.72 10.48
CA PHE A 89 4.08 0.85 9.67
C PHE A 89 3.63 0.83 8.22
N LYS A 90 2.31 0.70 7.98
CA LYS A 90 1.74 0.77 6.64
C LYS A 90 2.08 2.11 5.97
N LEU A 91 1.98 3.24 6.68
CA LEU A 91 2.35 4.56 6.17
C LEU A 91 3.82 4.63 5.72
N LYS A 92 4.73 3.99 6.47
CA LYS A 92 6.16 3.94 6.13
C LYS A 92 6.50 3.01 4.97
N MET A 93 5.60 2.09 4.58
CA MET A 93 5.88 1.14 3.50
C MET A 93 5.77 1.79 2.11
N PRO A 94 6.64 1.41 1.16
CA PRO A 94 6.47 1.77 -0.23
C PRO A 94 5.17 1.17 -0.78
N TYR A 95 4.58 1.83 -1.79
CA TYR A 95 3.28 1.47 -2.34
C TYR A 95 3.16 -0.01 -2.72
N PHE A 96 4.20 -0.58 -3.35
CA PHE A 96 4.17 -1.98 -3.81
C PHE A 96 4.07 -2.98 -2.64
N LEU A 97 4.78 -2.76 -1.53
CA LEU A 97 4.69 -3.62 -0.34
C LEU A 97 3.34 -3.44 0.35
N ARG A 98 2.87 -2.20 0.46
CA ARG A 98 1.55 -1.91 1.02
C ARG A 98 0.45 -2.64 0.25
N LYS A 99 0.50 -2.60 -1.09
CA LYS A 99 -0.44 -3.33 -1.96
C LYS A 99 -0.40 -4.84 -1.73
N LYS A 100 0.79 -5.45 -1.61
CA LYS A 100 0.92 -6.88 -1.30
C LYS A 100 0.30 -7.22 0.06
N TRP A 101 0.59 -6.39 1.07
CA TRP A 101 0.01 -6.54 2.40
C TRP A 101 -1.52 -6.45 2.40
N GLU A 102 -2.12 -5.46 1.73
CA GLU A 102 -3.59 -5.36 1.67
C GLU A 102 -4.22 -6.57 0.98
N ASN A 103 -3.58 -7.11 -0.06
CA ASN A 103 -4.04 -8.33 -0.71
C ASN A 103 -4.01 -9.52 0.26
N GLU A 104 -2.93 -9.67 1.02
CA GLU A 104 -2.81 -10.72 2.03
C GLU A 104 -3.90 -10.59 3.10
N VAL A 105 -4.11 -9.39 3.64
CA VAL A 105 -5.16 -9.11 4.63
C VAL A 105 -6.57 -9.37 4.10
N LEU A 106 -6.83 -9.09 2.82
CA LEU A 106 -8.14 -9.34 2.19
C LEU A 106 -8.41 -10.83 1.92
N THR A 107 -7.36 -11.59 1.62
CA THR A 107 -7.46 -13.04 1.34
C THR A 107 -7.27 -13.91 2.58
N GLY A 108 -6.64 -13.37 3.61
CA GLY A 108 -6.36 -14.01 4.88
C GLY A 108 -7.63 -14.26 5.68
N LYS A 109 -7.67 -15.41 6.36
CA LYS A 109 -8.78 -15.77 7.26
C LYS A 109 -8.53 -15.33 8.70
N GLU A 110 -7.28 -15.01 9.03
CA GLU A 110 -6.86 -14.67 10.39
C GLU A 110 -7.00 -13.19 10.70
N GLU A 111 -7.04 -12.89 11.99
CA GLU A 111 -7.05 -11.51 12.47
C GLU A 111 -5.70 -10.85 12.21
N VAL A 112 -5.73 -9.55 11.87
CA VAL A 112 -4.52 -8.79 11.62
C VAL A 112 -3.86 -8.43 12.94
N THR A 113 -2.64 -8.91 13.14
CA THR A 113 -1.81 -8.64 14.32
C THR A 113 -0.46 -8.04 13.92
N LEU A 114 0.28 -7.51 14.90
CA LEU A 114 1.66 -7.07 14.66
C LEU A 114 2.55 -8.23 14.20
N ASP A 115 2.37 -9.41 14.78
CA ASP A 115 3.14 -10.60 14.40
C ASP A 115 2.90 -11.00 12.95
N SER A 116 1.62 -11.00 12.52
CA SER A 116 1.28 -11.28 11.12
C SER A 116 1.94 -10.28 10.15
N PHE A 117 2.04 -9.01 10.56
CA PHE A 117 2.71 -7.99 9.76
C PHE A 117 4.23 -8.19 9.70
N PHE A 118 4.87 -8.56 10.81
CA PHE A 118 6.29 -8.86 10.82
C PHE A 118 6.64 -10.13 10.05
N GLU A 119 5.80 -11.16 10.14
CA GLU A 119 5.93 -12.36 9.32
C GLU A 119 5.82 -12.04 7.83
N PHE A 120 4.82 -11.24 7.44
CA PHE A 120 4.69 -10.74 6.07
C PHE A 120 5.98 -10.07 5.59
N LEU A 121 6.54 -9.14 6.38
CA LEU A 121 7.77 -8.45 6.01
C LEU A 121 8.95 -9.41 5.89
N ARG A 122 9.08 -10.38 6.81
CA ARG A 122 10.11 -11.41 6.74
C ARG A 122 10.01 -12.18 5.42
N THR A 123 8.82 -12.63 5.05
CA THR A 123 8.58 -13.30 3.77
C THR A 123 8.96 -12.42 2.57
N GLN A 124 8.65 -11.12 2.60
CA GLN A 124 9.05 -10.22 1.51
C GLN A 124 10.58 -10.07 1.42
N VAL A 125 11.30 -10.03 2.55
CA VAL A 125 12.77 -10.00 2.56
C VAL A 125 13.34 -11.27 1.94
N GLU A 126 12.89 -12.45 2.36
CA GLU A 126 13.37 -13.74 1.84
C GLU A 126 13.12 -13.88 0.33
N VAL A 127 11.96 -13.40 -0.15
CA VAL A 127 11.64 -13.36 -1.58
C VAL A 127 12.62 -12.47 -2.35
N GLU A 128 12.88 -11.26 -1.87
CA GLU A 128 13.80 -10.32 -2.52
C GLU A 128 15.24 -10.85 -2.56
N GLU A 129 15.71 -11.48 -1.48
CA GLU A 129 17.03 -12.11 -1.41
C GLU A 129 17.14 -13.30 -2.38
N SER A 130 16.10 -14.13 -2.47
CA SER A 130 16.03 -15.27 -3.39
C SER A 130 15.98 -14.87 -4.87
N VAL A 131 15.51 -13.66 -5.17
CA VAL A 131 15.52 -13.10 -6.54
C VAL A 131 16.89 -12.51 -6.86
N LYS A 132 17.49 -11.74 -5.94
CA LYS A 132 18.82 -11.14 -6.10
C LYS A 132 19.93 -12.19 -6.22
N GLY A 133 19.84 -13.29 -5.49
CA GLY A 133 20.78 -14.41 -5.58
C GLY A 133 20.82 -15.10 -6.95
N ARG A 134 19.84 -14.85 -7.83
CA ARG A 134 19.76 -15.43 -9.18
C ARG A 134 20.30 -14.54 -10.30
N THR A 135 20.65 -13.28 -10.03
CA THR A 135 21.10 -12.33 -11.07
C THR A 135 22.60 -12.31 -11.38
N VAL A 136 23.40 -13.27 -10.87
CA VAL A 136 24.81 -13.42 -11.29
C VAL A 136 24.99 -14.79 -11.93
N GLY A 137 25.02 -14.82 -13.27
CA GLY A 137 25.35 -16.05 -13.99
C GLY A 137 24.94 -16.16 -15.45
N SER A 138 24.87 -15.08 -16.24
CA SER A 138 24.92 -15.25 -17.71
C SER A 138 25.43 -14.00 -18.41
N HIS A 139 26.74 -13.77 -18.32
CA HIS A 139 27.49 -13.16 -19.41
C HIS A 139 28.51 -14.20 -19.85
N GLN A 140 28.15 -15.01 -20.85
CA GLN A 140 29.12 -15.84 -21.57
C GLN A 140 30.18 -14.92 -22.15
N LYS A 141 31.43 -15.08 -21.71
CA LYS A 141 32.61 -14.59 -22.44
C LYS A 141 32.56 -15.16 -23.86
N PRO A 142 32.83 -14.37 -24.91
CA PRO A 142 32.95 -14.93 -26.25
C PRO A 142 34.10 -15.94 -26.28
N PHE A 143 33.80 -17.11 -26.83
CA PHE A 143 34.79 -18.13 -27.17
C PHE A 143 35.81 -17.52 -28.14
N ASN A 144 37.02 -17.24 -27.66
CA ASN A 144 38.13 -16.91 -28.54
C ASN A 144 38.53 -18.18 -29.30
N LEU A 145 38.11 -18.29 -30.56
CA LEU A 145 38.67 -19.23 -31.52
C LEU A 145 40.11 -18.81 -31.81
N LEU A 146 41.04 -19.70 -31.46
CA LEU A 146 42.45 -19.65 -31.82
C LEU A 146 42.60 -19.41 -33.33
N GLN A 147 43.08 -18.23 -33.71
CA GLN A 147 43.58 -17.99 -35.07
C GLN A 147 45.04 -18.47 -35.16
N PRO A 148 45.43 -19.25 -36.18
CA PRO A 148 46.81 -19.72 -36.34
C PRO A 148 47.76 -18.55 -36.61
N LYS A 149 48.94 -18.62 -36.00
CA LYS A 149 50.05 -17.68 -36.22
C LYS A 149 50.45 -17.69 -37.70
N HIS A 150 50.31 -16.56 -38.39
CA HIS A 150 51.08 -16.31 -39.60
C HIS A 150 52.25 -15.38 -39.26
N ILE A 151 53.45 -15.94 -39.37
CA ILE A 151 54.73 -15.24 -39.27
C ILE A 151 54.95 -14.54 -40.61
N THR A 152 55.16 -13.22 -40.62
CA THR A 152 56.02 -12.57 -41.62
C THR A 152 56.65 -11.33 -41.00
N SER A 153 57.94 -11.44 -40.71
CA SER A 153 58.83 -10.35 -40.33
C SER A 153 59.15 -9.49 -41.55
N ARG A 154 59.06 -8.14 -41.45
CA ARG A 154 60.02 -7.22 -42.07
C ARG A 154 59.91 -5.78 -41.55
N GLU A 155 60.84 -5.45 -40.67
CA GLU A 155 61.63 -4.22 -40.50
C GLU A 155 61.14 -2.86 -41.07
N ARG A 156 60.84 -1.95 -40.13
CA ARG A 156 61.47 -0.63 -39.83
C ARG A 156 62.26 0.11 -40.94
N PHE A 157 61.78 1.31 -41.30
CA PHE A 157 62.53 2.57 -41.58
C PHE A 157 61.54 3.73 -41.34
N GLU A 158 61.64 4.66 -40.37
CA GLU A 158 62.56 5.81 -40.13
C GLU A 158 62.61 6.87 -41.25
N THR A 159 62.37 8.13 -40.86
CA THR A 159 62.55 9.46 -41.54
C THR A 159 61.58 9.81 -42.69
N TRP A 160 60.92 10.98 -42.77
CA TRP A 160 61.32 12.37 -42.48
C TRP A 160 60.21 13.19 -41.80
#